data_AF-A0A7M2HB34-F1
#
_entry.id   AF-A0A7M2HB34-F1
#
_cell.length_a   1.000
_cell.length_b   1.000
_cell.length_c   1.000
_cell.angle_alpha   90.00
_cell.angle_beta   90.00
_cell.angle_gamma   90.00
#
_symmetry.space_group_name_H-M   'P 1'
#
loop_
_entity.id
_entity.type
_entity.pdbx_description
1 polymer ?
#
loop_
_entity_poly.entity_id
_entity_poly.type
_entity_poly.pdbx_seq_one_letter_code
_entity_poly.pdbx_strand_id
1 'polypeptide(L)' 'MLALTHAGYRCWTKARRLHFPPPRREALLLEIMRFCADTNLLECPPDPEDGDRLQAIEGMLDGRYPRYARLKRNPHRA' A
#
# COMPACT_ATOMS: atom_id res chain seq x y z
N MET A 1 3.94 0.10 -12.70
CA MET A 1 2.92 -0.35 -11.71
C MET A 1 3.36 -1.42 -10.75
N LEU A 2 3.82 -2.61 -11.19
CA LEU A 2 4.23 -3.67 -10.27
C LEU A 2 5.24 -3.17 -9.22
N ALA A 3 6.17 -2.29 -9.64
CA ALA A 3 7.08 -1.59 -8.74
C ALA A 3 6.37 -0.67 -7.72
N LEU A 4 5.35 0.10 -8.14
CA LEU A 4 4.57 0.99 -7.27
C LEU A 4 3.68 0.18 -6.29
N THR A 5 3.00 -0.86 -6.78
CA THR A 5 2.23 -1.81 -5.97
C THR A 5 3.12 -2.46 -4.91
N HIS A 6 4.31 -2.91 -5.32
CA HIS A 6 5.28 -3.53 -4.43
C HIS A 6 5.87 -2.52 -3.44
N ALA A 7 6.12 -1.28 -3.85
CA ALA A 7 6.60 -0.20 -2.99
C ALA A 7 5.55 0.20 -1.95
N GLY A 8 4.29 0.41 -2.35
CA GLY A 8 3.18 0.72 -1.43
C GLY A 8 2.91 -0.41 -0.44
N TYR A 9 2.87 -1.65 -0.92
CA TYR A 9 2.79 -2.83 -0.04
C TYR A 9 3.95 -2.88 0.96
N ARG A 10 5.20 -2.68 0.49
CA ARG A 10 6.40 -2.74 1.33
C ARG A 10 6.43 -1.61 2.35
N CYS A 11 6.07 -0.39 1.96
CA CYS A 11 6.00 0.76 2.86
C CYS A 11 4.93 0.57 3.93
N TRP A 12 3.71 0.18 3.53
CA TRP A 12 2.61 -0.09 4.44
C TRP A 12 2.94 -1.21 5.44
N THR A 13 3.45 -2.35 4.97
CA THR A 13 3.81 -3.49 5.83
C THR A 13 5.00 -3.17 6.74
N LYS A 14 6.06 -2.53 6.23
CA LYS A 14 7.24 -2.13 7.01
C LYS A 14 6.86 -1.15 8.11
N ALA A 15 6.06 -0.13 7.79
CA ALA A 15 5.65 0.88 8.75
C ALA A 15 4.74 0.32 9.85
N ARG A 16 4.09 -0.82 9.60
CA ARG A 16 3.18 -1.51 10.53
C ARG A 16 3.76 -2.78 11.14
N ARG A 17 5.02 -3.13 10.82
CA ARG A 17 5.68 -4.39 11.20
C ARG A 17 4.83 -5.63 10.89
N LEU A 18 4.10 -5.60 9.78
CA LEU A 18 3.21 -6.68 9.37
C LEU A 18 3.97 -7.71 8.54
N HIS A 19 3.68 -8.98 8.79
CA HIS A 19 4.16 -10.10 7.98
C HIS A 19 2.99 -10.96 7.56
N PHE A 20 2.82 -11.15 6.25
CA PHE A 20 1.78 -11.99 5.68
C PHE A 20 2.40 -13.25 5.06
N PRO A 21 1.74 -14.41 5.15
CA PRO A 21 2.19 -15.61 4.43
C PRO A 21 2.10 -15.38 2.91
N PRO A 22 2.93 -16.06 2.08
CA PRO A 22 3.03 -15.81 0.64
C PRO A 22 1.69 -15.76 -0.12
N PRO A 23 0.73 -16.69 0.11
CA PRO A 23 -0.55 -16.66 -0.60
C PRO A 23 -1.37 -15.40 -0.33
N ARG A 24 -1.29 -14.87 0.90
CA ARG A 24 -2.00 -13.64 1.27
C ARG A 24 -1.31 -12.40 0.71
N ARG A 25 0.01 -12.42 0.57
CA ARG A 25 0.77 -11.33 -0.05
C ARG A 25 0.38 -11.16 -1.52
N GLU A 26 0.28 -12.26 -2.27
CA GLU A 26 -0.13 -12.22 -3.67
C GLU A 26 -1.55 -11.67 -3.85
N ALA A 27 -2.50 -12.15 -3.04
CA ALA A 27 -3.86 -11.63 -3.04
C ALA A 27 -3.92 -10.12 -2.76
N LEU A 28 -3.15 -9.63 -1.78
CA LEU A 28 -3.03 -8.21 -1.46
C LEU A 28 -2.41 -7.40 -2.61
N LEU A 29 -1.36 -7.92 -3.26
CA LEU A 29 -0.74 -7.24 -4.40
C LEU A 29 -1.70 -7.15 -5.59
N LEU A 30 -2.49 -8.20 -5.86
CA LEU A 30 -3.54 -8.18 -6.87
C LEU A 30 -4.63 -7.15 -6.54
N GLU A 31 -5.01 -7.04 -5.28
CA GLU A 31 -6.00 -6.06 -4.83
C GLU A 31 -5.50 -4.61 -5.01
N ILE A 32 -4.24 -4.34 -4.66
CA ILE A 32 -3.61 -3.04 -4.91
C ILE A 32 -3.54 -2.74 -6.41
N MET A 33 -3.19 -3.73 -7.24
CA MET A 33 -3.17 -3.54 -8.70
C MET A 33 -4.55 -3.22 -9.27
N ARG A 34 -5.61 -3.89 -8.79
CA ARG A 34 -6.99 -3.58 -9.17
C ARG A 34 -7.37 -2.16 -8.76
N PHE A 35 -7.04 -1.75 -7.53
CA PHE A 35 -7.28 -0.38 -7.08
C PHE A 35 -6.58 0.63 -7.97
N CYS A 36 -5.28 0.43 -8.27
CA CYS A 36 -4.56 1.32 -9.17
C CYS A 36 -5.24 1.41 -10.55
N ALA A 37 -5.82 0.29 -11.03
CA ALA A 37 -6.56 0.24 -12.28
C ALA A 37 -7.83 1.08 -12.24
N ASP A 38 -8.61 0.92 -11.17
CA ASP A 38 -9.86 1.65 -10.98
C ASP A 38 -9.64 3.15 -10.76
N THR A 39 -8.54 3.55 -10.10
CA THR A 39 -8.24 4.96 -9.79
C THR A 39 -7.32 5.63 -10.79
N ASN A 40 -7.12 5.01 -11.96
CA ASN A 40 -6.26 5.51 -13.03
C ASN A 40 -4.83 5.86 -12.61
N LEU A 41 -4.32 5.20 -11.57
CA LEU A 41 -2.91 5.28 -11.16
C LEU A 41 -1.99 4.49 -12.11
N LEU A 42 -2.56 3.97 -13.20
CA LEU A 42 -1.91 3.21 -14.25
C LEU A 42 -1.31 4.06 -15.37
N GLU A 43 -1.94 5.21 -15.66
CA GLU A 43 -1.75 5.92 -16.94
C GLU A 43 -0.54 6.87 -16.96
N CYS A 44 0.09 7.14 -15.82
CA CYS A 44 1.27 7.99 -15.77
C CYS A 44 2.55 7.18 -15.50
N PRO A 45 3.68 7.52 -16.17
CA PRO A 45 4.96 6.90 -15.88
C PRO A 45 5.29 7.08 -14.38
N PRO A 46 5.98 6.09 -13.77
CA PRO A 46 6.37 6.17 -12.38
C PRO A 46 7.40 7.28 -12.23
N ASP A 47 6.98 8.43 -11.73
CA ASP A 47 7.88 9.52 -11.40
C ASP A 47 8.53 9.21 -10.05
N PRO A 48 9.85 9.37 -9.87
CA PRO A 48 10.50 9.20 -8.57
C PRO A 48 9.88 10.06 -7.44
N GLU A 49 9.09 11.10 -7.75
CA GLU A 49 8.32 11.91 -6.80
C GLU A 49 6.91 11.35 -6.46
N ASP A 50 6.58 10.10 -6.83
CA ASP A 50 5.28 9.43 -6.64
C ASP A 50 4.86 9.16 -5.16
N GLY A 51 5.33 9.97 -4.21
CA GLY A 51 4.90 9.98 -2.81
C GLY A 51 3.38 10.09 -2.66
N ASP A 52 2.72 10.86 -3.54
CA ASP A 52 1.26 11.03 -3.54
C ASP A 52 0.54 9.74 -3.94
N ARG A 53 1.05 9.00 -4.92
CA ARG A 53 0.45 7.72 -5.35
C ARG A 53 0.68 6.62 -4.32
N LEU A 54 1.87 6.59 -3.73
CA LEU A 54 2.19 5.73 -2.59
C LEU A 54 1.23 5.99 -1.42
N GLN A 55 0.99 7.25 -1.09
CA GLN A 55 0.07 7.64 -0.02
C GLN A 55 -1.38 7.25 -0.33
N ALA A 56 -1.83 7.36 -1.58
CA ALA A 56 -3.15 6.90 -2.00
C ALA A 56 -3.34 5.38 -1.81
N ILE A 57 -2.33 4.58 -2.18
CA ILE A 57 -2.34 3.13 -1.96
C ILE A 57 -2.33 2.80 -0.46
N GLU A 58 -1.51 3.47 0.34
CA GLU A 58 -1.48 3.29 1.79
C GLU A 58 -2.82 3.65 2.44
N GLY A 59 -3.47 4.74 1.99
CA GLY A 59 -4.78 5.17 2.45
C GLY A 59 -5.88 4.17 2.10
N MET A 60 -5.86 3.62 0.88
CA MET A 60 -6.75 2.53 0.49
C MET A 60 -6.56 1.29 1.37
N LEU A 61 -5.31 0.88 1.61
CA LEU A 61 -4.99 -0.25 2.47
C LEU A 61 -5.48 0.00 3.91
N ASP A 62 -5.31 1.21 4.42
CA ASP A 62 -5.82 1.59 5.75
C ASP A 62 -7.34 1.54 5.84
N GLY A 63 -8.05 1.94 4.78
CA GLY A 63 -9.51 1.88 4.68
C GLY A 63 -10.05 0.45 4.59
N ARG A 64 -9.45 -0.40 3.74
CA ARG A 64 -9.88 -1.80 3.55
C ARG A 64 -9.45 -2.73 4.67
N TYR A 65 -8.33 -2.44 5.32
CA TYR A 65 -7.74 -3.25 6.38
C TYR A 65 -7.68 -2.49 7.71
N PRO A 66 -8.81 -2.01 8.26
CA PRO A 66 -8.84 -1.09 9.40
C PRO A 66 -8.34 -1.71 10.71
N ARG A 67 -8.35 -3.04 10.83
CA ARG A 67 -7.74 -3.76 11.96
C ARG A 67 -6.22 -3.60 11.96
N TYR A 68 -5.61 -3.66 10.78
CA TYR A 68 -4.17 -3.47 10.59
C TYR A 68 -3.79 -1.98 10.55
N ALA A 69 -4.73 -1.11 10.13
CA ALA A 69 -4.60 0.35 10.16
C ALA A 69 -4.40 0.91 11.58
N ARG A 70 -5.00 0.27 12.59
CA ARG A 70 -4.93 0.69 13.98
C ARG A 70 -3.64 0.30 14.70
N LEU A 71 -2.93 -0.73 14.22
CA LEU A 71 -1.66 -1.20 14.81
C LEU A 71 -0.51 -0.18 14.71
N LYS A 72 -0.71 0.97 14.04
CA LYS A 72 0.31 2.00 13.77
C LYS A 72 0.18 3.29 14.57
N ARG A 73 -0.91 3.55 15.29
CA ARG A 73 -0.90 4.70 16.21
C ARG A 73 -0.26 4.31 17.54
N ASN A 74 1.03 3.99 17.50
CA ASN A 74 1.85 4.08 18.69
C ASN A 74 2.49 5.48 18.67
N PRO A 75 2.11 6.40 19.58
CA PRO A 75 2.30 7.85 19.43
C PRO A 75 3.75 8.36 19.60
N HIS A 76 4.76 7.49 19.69
CA HIS A 76 6.13 7.87 20.08
C HIS A 76 7.07 8.27 18.94
N ARG A 77 6.55 8.75 17.82
CA ARG A 77 7.38 9.42 16.79
C ARG A 77 6.57 10.49 16.09
N ALA A 78 6.43 11.62 16.79
CA ALA A 78 6.26 12.94 16.19
C ALA A 78 7.64 13.61 16.20
#